data_AF-A0A2N2QUS8-F1
#
_entry.id   AF-A0A2N2QUS8-F1
#
_cell.length_a   1.000
_cell.length_b   1.000
_cell.length_c   1.000
_cell.angle_alpha   90.00
_cell.angle_beta   90.00
_cell.angle_gamma   90.00
#
_symmetry.space_group_name_H-M   'P 1'
#
loop_
_entity.id
_entity.type
_entity.pdbx_description
1 polymer ?
#
loop_
_entity_poly.entity_id
_entity_poly.type
_entity_poly.pdbx_seq_one_letter_code
_entity_poly.pdbx_strand_id
1 'polypeptide(L)'
;MKPSTSLASFQEFLKQQCLAPSELTVSQLVESALSFYQSIRATGLATDAQSDMLLFQWGVFDWGHGERFEFDITRQFISSGAFGDDAISQLHCTAYFPPTPELRAIPVANSWCRSVADVESFSAFIRGSAAYRAVSSLKPAQVSLLWEQV
;
A
#
# COMPACT_ATOMS: atom_id res chain seq x y z
N MET A 1 2.15 -7.56 -15.29
CA MET A 1 0.71 -7.26 -15.19
C MET A 1 0.41 -5.87 -15.75
N LYS A 2 -0.83 -5.57 -16.13
CA LYS A 2 -1.22 -4.18 -16.41
C LYS A 2 -1.69 -3.50 -15.11
N PRO A 3 -1.57 -2.16 -14.96
CA PRO A 3 -2.07 -1.44 -13.78
C PRO A 3 -3.55 -1.74 -13.48
N SER A 4 -4.42 -1.75 -14.49
CA SER A 4 -5.86 -2.02 -14.34
C SER A 4 -6.21 -3.43 -13.87
N THR A 5 -5.27 -4.38 -13.94
CA THR A 5 -5.47 -5.74 -13.43
C THR A 5 -4.71 -5.98 -12.11
N SER A 6 -4.15 -4.94 -11.51
CA SER A 6 -3.28 -5.03 -10.34
C SER A 6 -4.02 -5.59 -9.12
N LEU A 7 -5.26 -5.15 -8.86
CA LEU A 7 -6.09 -5.67 -7.77
C LEU A 7 -6.29 -7.18 -7.88
N ALA A 8 -6.78 -7.66 -9.04
CA ALA A 8 -7.00 -9.09 -9.27
C ALA A 8 -5.68 -9.88 -9.18
N SER A 9 -4.59 -9.31 -9.69
CA SER A 9 -3.25 -9.94 -9.62
C SER A 9 -2.75 -10.05 -8.19
N PHE A 10 -2.99 -9.04 -7.35
CA PHE A 10 -2.59 -9.06 -5.95
C PHE A 10 -3.45 -10.02 -5.12
N GLN A 11 -4.76 -10.07 -5.37
CA GLN A 11 -5.65 -11.04 -4.73
C GLN A 11 -5.24 -12.48 -5.03
N GLU A 12 -4.90 -12.78 -6.30
CA GLU A 12 -4.39 -14.11 -6.67
C GLU A 12 -3.02 -14.38 -6.02
N PHE A 13 -2.15 -13.38 -5.94
CA PHE A 13 -0.85 -13.49 -5.26
C PHE A 13 -0.99 -13.81 -3.76
N LEU A 14 -1.97 -13.22 -3.07
CA LEU A 14 -2.29 -13.55 -1.68
C LEU A 14 -2.85 -14.98 -1.55
N LYS A 15 -3.75 -15.37 -2.46
CA LYS A 15 -4.36 -16.70 -2.47
C LYS A 15 -3.32 -17.81 -2.63
N GLN A 16 -2.31 -17.60 -3.48
CA GLN A 16 -1.19 -18.54 -3.67
C GLN A 16 -0.37 -18.76 -2.39
N GLN A 17 -0.43 -17.81 -1.44
CA GLN A 17 0.20 -17.90 -0.12
C GLN A 17 -0.77 -18.36 0.97
N CYS A 18 -1.97 -18.82 0.59
CA CYS A 18 -3.05 -19.17 1.52
C CYS A 18 -3.46 -18.02 2.44
N LEU A 19 -3.36 -16.77 1.96
CA LEU A 19 -3.76 -15.58 2.71
C LEU A 19 -5.10 -15.04 2.21
N ALA A 20 -6.02 -14.78 3.14
CA ALA A 20 -7.26 -14.08 2.89
C ALA A 20 -7.10 -12.58 3.19
N PRO A 21 -7.45 -11.65 2.28
CA PRO A 21 -7.32 -10.21 2.52
C PRO A 21 -7.93 -9.74 3.85
N SER A 22 -9.12 -10.23 4.19
CA SER A 22 -9.85 -9.87 5.43
C SER A 22 -9.18 -10.35 6.71
N GLU A 23 -8.17 -11.22 6.63
CA GLU A 23 -7.48 -11.81 7.77
C GLU A 23 -6.02 -11.38 7.87
N LEU A 24 -5.54 -10.52 6.95
CA LEU A 24 -4.17 -10.06 6.96
C LEU A 24 -3.85 -9.27 8.23
N THR A 25 -2.75 -9.67 8.88
CA THR A 25 -2.05 -8.80 9.84
C THR A 25 -1.27 -7.72 9.09
N VAL A 26 -0.87 -6.65 9.79
CA VAL A 26 -0.04 -5.59 9.19
C VAL A 26 1.28 -6.13 8.68
N SER A 27 1.92 -7.06 9.41
CA SER A 27 3.16 -7.70 8.96
C SER A 27 2.97 -8.46 7.65
N GLN A 28 1.91 -9.26 7.53
CA GLN A 28 1.61 -9.98 6.29
C GLN A 28 1.24 -9.05 5.14
N LEU A 29 0.51 -7.96 5.42
CA LEU A 29 0.18 -6.92 4.44
C LEU A 29 1.46 -6.28 3.87
N VAL A 30 2.37 -5.86 4.73
CA VAL A 30 3.67 -5.28 4.35
C VAL A 30 4.47 -6.29 3.53
N GLU A 31 4.66 -7.51 4.04
CA GLU A 31 5.45 -8.54 3.36
C GLU A 31 4.88 -8.90 1.99
N SER A 32 3.55 -9.04 1.89
CA SER A 32 2.88 -9.36 0.64
C SER A 32 2.99 -8.22 -0.37
N ALA A 33 2.76 -6.97 0.04
CA ALA A 33 2.84 -5.82 -0.86
C ALA A 33 4.27 -5.62 -1.41
N LEU A 34 5.28 -5.72 -0.55
CA LEU A 34 6.69 -5.62 -0.96
C LEU A 34 7.09 -6.78 -1.88
N SER A 35 6.73 -8.02 -1.52
CA SER A 35 7.05 -9.20 -2.33
C SER A 35 6.36 -9.17 -3.69
N PHE A 36 5.12 -8.69 -3.75
CA PHE A 36 4.36 -8.50 -4.98
C PHE A 36 5.01 -7.46 -5.90
N TYR A 37 5.47 -6.33 -5.35
CA TYR A 37 6.21 -5.32 -6.09
C TYR A 37 7.52 -5.87 -6.68
N GLN A 38 8.27 -6.64 -5.89
CA GLN A 38 9.52 -7.26 -6.32
C GLN A 38 9.32 -8.35 -7.37
N SER A 39 8.24 -9.12 -7.29
CA SER A 39 8.05 -10.34 -8.09
C SER A 39 7.21 -10.11 -9.35
N ILE A 40 6.24 -9.20 -9.31
CA ILE A 40 5.28 -8.98 -10.40
C ILE A 40 5.51 -7.59 -11.00
N ARG A 41 6.19 -7.54 -12.14
CA ARG A 41 6.44 -6.29 -12.88
C ARG A 41 5.21 -5.81 -13.63
N ALA A 42 4.99 -4.49 -13.62
CA ALA A 42 3.98 -3.86 -14.45
C ALA A 42 4.49 -3.61 -15.88
N THR A 43 3.57 -3.56 -16.84
CA THR A 43 3.84 -3.32 -18.26
C THR A 43 2.89 -2.26 -18.79
N GLY A 44 3.27 -1.55 -19.85
CA GLY A 44 2.47 -0.43 -20.39
C GLY A 44 2.64 0.87 -19.59
N LEU A 45 3.78 1.00 -18.91
CA LEU A 45 4.15 2.18 -18.13
C LEU A 45 4.98 3.14 -18.96
N ALA A 46 5.00 4.40 -18.55
CA ALA A 46 5.93 5.39 -19.07
C ALA A 46 7.38 4.91 -18.88
N THR A 47 8.30 5.39 -19.72
CA THR A 47 9.72 4.99 -19.67
C THR A 47 10.48 5.60 -18.49
N ASP A 48 9.83 6.46 -17.71
CA ASP A 48 10.42 7.04 -16.50
C ASP A 48 10.65 5.96 -15.44
N ALA A 49 11.80 6.03 -14.75
CA ALA A 49 12.13 5.11 -13.66
C ALA A 49 11.15 5.20 -12.47
N GLN A 50 10.39 6.29 -12.36
CA GLN A 50 9.38 6.56 -11.34
C GLN A 50 7.97 6.15 -11.77
N SER A 51 7.83 5.37 -12.84
CA SER A 51 6.52 4.93 -13.35
C SER A 51 5.90 3.76 -12.58
N ASP A 52 6.65 3.08 -11.69
CA ASP A 52 6.18 1.98 -10.84
C ASP A 52 6.82 2.10 -9.45
N MET A 53 6.11 2.70 -8.50
CA MET A 53 6.62 3.05 -7.17
C MET A 53 5.72 2.52 -6.05
N LEU A 54 6.28 2.39 -4.86
CA LEU A 54 5.47 2.21 -3.64
C LEU A 54 5.42 3.50 -2.81
N LEU A 55 4.29 3.69 -2.15
CA LEU A 55 4.05 4.72 -1.15
C LEU A 55 3.56 4.04 0.12
N PHE A 56 4.24 4.29 1.23
CA PHE A 56 3.75 3.95 2.56
C PHE A 56 3.24 5.22 3.20
N GLN A 57 1.99 5.24 3.65
CA GLN A 57 1.36 6.39 4.28
C GLN A 57 0.48 5.97 5.44
N TRP A 58 0.34 6.88 6.41
CA TRP A 58 -0.47 6.62 7.59
C TRP A 58 -1.02 7.91 8.20
N GLY A 59 -2.11 7.77 8.94
CA GLY A 59 -2.73 8.88 9.64
C GLY A 59 -4.10 8.50 10.20
N VAL A 60 -4.68 9.42 10.99
CA VAL A 60 -6.11 9.35 11.35
C VAL A 60 -6.86 10.28 10.41
N PHE A 61 -7.84 9.74 9.69
CA PHE A 61 -8.63 10.49 8.72
C PHE A 61 -10.13 10.24 8.95
N ASP A 62 -10.95 11.25 8.66
CA ASP A 62 -12.41 11.13 8.57
C ASP A 62 -12.84 11.50 7.15
N TRP A 63 -13.22 10.48 6.39
CA TRP A 63 -13.72 10.61 5.02
C TRP A 63 -15.26 10.68 4.96
N GLY A 64 -15.93 11.09 6.04
CA GLY A 64 -17.39 11.19 6.14
C GLY A 64 -18.08 9.95 6.71
N HIS A 65 -17.31 8.97 7.19
CA HIS A 65 -17.80 7.73 7.79
C HIS A 65 -17.21 7.48 9.19
N GLY A 66 -16.73 8.55 9.82
CA GLY A 66 -16.06 8.52 11.11
C GLY A 66 -14.57 8.31 10.99
N GLU A 67 -13.84 8.83 11.98
CA GLU A 67 -12.39 8.72 12.06
C GLU A 67 -11.91 7.27 12.09
N ARG A 68 -10.88 6.97 11.30
CA ARG A 68 -10.11 5.72 11.38
C ARG A 68 -8.63 6.01 11.26
N PHE A 69 -7.81 5.21 11.95
CA PHE A 69 -6.38 5.16 11.66
C PHE A 69 -6.17 4.27 10.43
N GLU A 70 -5.49 4.80 9.44
CA GLU A 70 -5.19 4.13 8.18
C GLU A 70 -3.70 3.83 8.12
N PHE A 71 -3.38 2.56 7.85
CA PHE A 71 -2.03 2.10 7.51
C PHE A 71 -2.09 1.60 6.07
N ASP A 72 -1.45 2.31 5.14
CA ASP A 72 -1.63 2.07 3.71
C ASP A 72 -0.30 1.87 2.98
N ILE A 73 -0.24 0.83 2.16
CA ILE A 73 0.80 0.66 1.15
C ILE A 73 0.15 0.73 -0.21
N THR A 74 0.48 1.78 -0.95
CA THR A 74 0.04 2.01 -2.31
C THR A 74 1.12 1.63 -3.29
N ARG A 75 0.75 0.92 -4.36
CA ARG A 75 1.56 0.82 -5.56
C ARG A 75 1.01 1.76 -6.62
N GLN A 76 1.80 2.76 -7.00
CA GLN A 76 1.43 3.76 -7.98
C GLN A 76 2.04 3.43 -9.34
N PHE A 77 1.22 3.59 -10.39
CA PHE A 77 1.59 3.38 -11.78
C PHE A 77 1.40 4.66 -12.59
N ILE A 78 2.36 4.96 -13.47
CA ILE A 78 2.23 6.01 -14.49
C ILE A 78 2.19 5.35 -15.86
N SER A 79 1.03 5.37 -16.52
CA SER A 79 0.80 4.71 -17.80
C SER A 79 1.47 5.44 -18.96
N SER A 80 1.96 4.68 -19.95
CA SER A 80 2.49 5.28 -21.18
C SER A 80 1.37 5.87 -22.04
N GLY A 81 1.57 7.09 -22.57
CA GLY A 81 0.66 7.69 -23.56
C GLY A 81 -0.57 8.40 -22.97
N ALA A 82 -0.67 8.49 -21.64
CA ALA A 82 -1.60 9.36 -20.94
C ALA A 82 -0.83 10.57 -20.34
N PHE A 83 -1.54 11.65 -20.02
CA PHE A 83 -0.95 12.88 -19.49
C PHE A 83 -1.72 13.38 -18.27
N GLY A 84 -1.03 14.07 -17.36
CA GLY A 84 -1.66 14.56 -16.13
C GLY A 84 -2.13 13.43 -15.22
N ASP A 85 -3.18 13.71 -14.45
CA ASP A 85 -3.71 12.77 -13.45
C ASP A 85 -4.31 11.51 -14.12
N ASP A 86 -4.85 11.63 -15.33
CA ASP A 86 -5.34 10.50 -16.15
C ASP A 86 -4.24 9.44 -16.45
N ALA A 87 -2.96 9.77 -16.23
CA ALA A 87 -1.87 8.81 -16.36
C ALA A 87 -1.64 7.97 -15.10
N ILE A 88 -2.14 8.40 -13.95
CA ILE A 88 -1.84 7.86 -12.63
C ILE A 88 -2.94 6.89 -12.19
N SER A 89 -2.57 5.66 -11.87
CA SER A 89 -3.47 4.73 -11.19
C SER A 89 -2.77 4.12 -9.98
N GLN A 90 -3.56 3.71 -9.00
CA GLN A 90 -3.06 3.28 -7.70
C GLN A 90 -3.72 1.96 -7.27
N LEU A 91 -2.93 1.06 -6.70
CA LEU A 91 -3.39 -0.09 -5.95
C LEU A 91 -3.14 0.17 -4.46
N HIS A 92 -4.19 0.40 -3.70
CA HIS A 92 -4.18 0.62 -2.26
C HIS A 92 -4.30 -0.70 -1.52
N CYS A 93 -3.48 -0.87 -0.48
CA CYS A 93 -3.52 -1.98 0.44
C CYS A 93 -3.60 -1.41 1.86
N THR A 94 -4.83 -1.17 2.32
CA THR A 94 -5.08 -0.37 3.52
C THR A 94 -5.60 -1.24 4.66
N ALA A 95 -4.93 -1.18 5.82
CA ALA A 95 -5.42 -1.71 7.08
C ALA A 95 -6.01 -0.58 7.94
N TYR A 96 -7.23 -0.78 8.43
CA TYR A 96 -7.96 0.20 9.24
C TYR A 96 -8.01 -0.21 10.70
N PHE A 97 -7.82 0.76 11.58
CA PHE A 97 -7.89 0.59 13.02
C PHE A 97 -8.79 1.67 13.64
N PRO A 98 -9.44 1.37 14.78
CA PRO A 98 -10.11 2.39 15.58
C PRO A 98 -9.12 3.50 15.97
N PRO A 99 -9.52 4.78 15.91
CA PRO A 99 -8.63 5.89 16.25
C PRO A 99 -8.51 5.99 17.78
N THR A 100 -7.54 5.30 18.38
CA THR A 100 -7.25 5.45 19.82
C THR A 100 -6.49 6.75 20.08
N PRO A 101 -6.44 7.27 21.33
CA PRO A 101 -5.60 8.42 21.66
C PRO A 101 -4.13 8.25 21.25
N GLU A 102 -3.59 7.04 21.39
CA GLU A 102 -2.21 6.70 21.02
C GLU A 102 -2.01 6.78 19.50
N LEU A 103 -2.96 6.27 18.72
CA LEU A 103 -2.90 6.33 17.26
C LEU A 103 -3.11 7.75 16.72
N ARG A 104 -3.94 8.57 17.38
CA ARG A 104 -4.09 10.01 17.06
C ARG A 104 -2.82 10.82 17.33
N ALA A 105 -2.01 10.40 18.31
CA ALA A 105 -0.76 11.09 18.65
C ALA A 105 0.35 10.84 17.62
N ILE A 106 0.19 9.86 16.72
CA ILE A 106 1.15 9.59 15.64
C ILE A 106 0.93 10.63 14.53
N PRO A 107 1.95 11.45 14.18
CA PRO A 107 1.82 12.42 13.10
C PRO A 107 1.53 11.75 11.77
N VAL A 108 0.64 12.37 10.99
CA VAL A 108 0.38 11.99 9.59
C VAL A 108 1.68 12.13 8.81
N ALA A 109 2.04 11.10 8.05
CA ALA A 109 3.23 11.12 7.23
C ALA A 109 3.19 10.04 6.15
N ASN A 110 4.14 10.12 5.24
CA ASN A 110 4.32 9.16 4.17
C ASN A 110 5.81 9.01 3.79
N SER A 111 6.13 7.96 3.03
CA SER A 111 7.45 7.70 2.47
C SER A 111 7.34 6.91 1.17
N TRP A 112 8.22 7.22 0.22
CA TRP A 112 8.25 6.61 -1.11
C TRP A 112 9.38 5.58 -1.27
N CYS A 113 9.07 4.48 -1.95
CA CYS A 113 10.03 3.55 -2.55
C CYS A 113 10.02 3.77 -4.06
N ARG A 114 11.07 4.39 -4.61
CA ARG A 114 11.10 4.81 -6.02
C ARG A 114 11.51 3.68 -6.96
N SER A 115 12.14 2.64 -6.44
CA SER A 115 12.62 1.53 -7.24
C SER A 115 12.66 0.23 -6.45
N VAL A 116 12.78 -0.89 -7.17
CA VAL A 116 12.95 -2.22 -6.59
C VAL A 116 14.26 -2.34 -5.79
N ALA A 117 15.30 -1.56 -6.15
CA ALA A 117 16.56 -1.54 -5.42
C ALA A 117 16.41 -0.94 -4.01
N ASP A 118 15.40 -0.10 -3.79
CA ASP A 118 15.20 0.59 -2.51
C ASP A 118 14.35 -0.23 -1.52
N VAL A 119 13.77 -1.36 -1.95
CA VAL A 119 12.77 -2.13 -1.18
C VAL A 119 13.29 -2.59 0.18
N GLU A 120 14.57 -2.98 0.27
CA GLU A 120 15.16 -3.40 1.54
C GLU A 120 15.18 -2.24 2.55
N SER A 121 15.71 -1.09 2.13
CA SER A 121 15.76 0.12 2.96
C SER A 121 14.36 0.62 3.32
N PHE A 122 13.41 0.51 2.39
CA PHE A 122 12.02 0.88 2.59
C PHE A 122 11.31 -0.06 3.57
N SER A 123 11.56 -1.37 3.50
CA SER A 123 11.06 -2.35 4.47
C SER A 123 11.56 -2.04 5.88
N ALA A 124 12.87 -1.74 6.01
CA ALA A 124 13.45 -1.34 7.28
C ALA A 124 12.82 -0.03 7.82
N PHE A 125 12.58 0.95 6.94
CA PHE A 125 11.88 2.18 7.30
C PHE A 125 10.46 1.91 7.82
N ILE A 126 9.66 1.11 7.09
CA ILE A 126 8.29 0.75 7.51
C ILE A 126 8.34 0.13 8.91
N ARG A 127 9.16 -0.91 9.10
CA ARG A 127 9.26 -1.63 10.39
C ARG A 127 9.79 -0.74 11.53
N GLY A 128 10.61 0.25 11.20
CA GLY A 128 11.12 1.27 12.11
C GLY A 128 10.18 2.45 12.38
N SER A 129 9.03 2.54 11.70
CA SER A 129 8.09 3.65 11.87
C SER A 129 7.28 3.52 13.17
N ALA A 130 6.86 4.66 13.73
CA ALA A 130 5.94 4.67 14.88
C ALA A 130 4.59 4.03 14.52
N ALA A 131 4.10 4.29 13.29
CA ALA A 131 2.87 3.71 12.76
C ALA A 131 2.91 2.18 12.77
N TYR A 132 3.92 1.56 12.14
CA TYR A 132 4.02 0.10 12.10
C TYR A 132 4.12 -0.50 13.50
N ARG A 133 4.98 0.04 14.38
CA ARG A 133 5.11 -0.46 15.75
C ARG A 133 3.80 -0.41 16.52
N ALA A 134 3.00 0.64 16.34
CA ALA A 134 1.74 0.81 17.05
C ALA A 134 0.68 -0.23 16.65
N VAL A 135 0.69 -0.72 15.40
CA VAL A 135 -0.37 -1.62 14.89
C VAL A 135 0.10 -3.03 14.52
N SER A 136 1.40 -3.30 14.50
CA SER A 136 1.96 -4.58 14.03
C SER A 136 1.50 -5.82 14.80
N SER A 137 1.15 -5.67 16.08
CA SER A 137 0.62 -6.74 16.94
C SER A 137 -0.91 -6.73 17.06
N LEU A 138 -1.58 -5.79 16.39
CA LEU A 138 -3.03 -5.63 16.43
C LEU A 138 -3.66 -6.31 15.20
N LYS A 139 -4.89 -6.81 15.38
CA LYS A 139 -5.72 -7.23 14.26
C LYS A 139 -6.40 -5.99 13.65
N PRO A 140 -6.27 -5.72 12.34
CA PRO A 140 -7.04 -4.67 11.69
C PRO A 140 -8.54 -4.90 11.86
N ALA A 141 -9.31 -3.83 12.05
CA ALA A 141 -10.76 -3.91 12.01
C ALA A 141 -11.26 -4.25 10.60
N GLN A 142 -10.52 -3.79 9.59
CA GLN A 142 -10.78 -4.04 8.18
C GLN A 142 -9.46 -3.98 7.41
N VAL A 143 -9.37 -4.77 6.35
CA VAL A 143 -8.36 -4.60 5.29
C VAL A 143 -9.12 -4.35 3.99
N SER A 144 -8.75 -3.30 3.28
CA SER A 144 -9.29 -2.97 1.95
C SER A 144 -8.19 -3.07 0.91
N LEU A 145 -8.53 -3.69 -0.22
CA LEU A 145 -7.72 -3.69 -1.42
C LEU A 145 -8.53 -3.00 -2.51
N LEU A 146 -8.02 -1.89 -3.02
CA LEU A 146 -8.71 -1.07 -4.01
C LEU A 146 -7.74 -0.71 -5.14
N TRP A 147 -8.19 -0.86 -6.38
CA TRP A 147 -7.54 -0.21 -7.51
C TRP A 147 -8.40 0.95 -7.98
N GLU A 148 -7.78 2.09 -8.23
CA GLU A 148 -8.43 3.24 -8.82
C GLU A 148 -7.54 3.95 -9.85
N GLN A 149 -8.22 4.65 -10.76
CA GLN A 149 -7.64 5.64 -11.64
C GLN A 149 -7.79 7.00 -10.95
N VAL A 150 -6.68 7.72 -10.79
CA VAL A 150 -6.64 9.07 -10.18
C VAL A 150 -7.10 10.11 -11.18
#